data_AF-A0AAE6JDL5-F1
#
_entry.id   AF-A0AAE6JDL5-F1
#
_cell.length_a   1.000
_cell.length_b   1.000
_cell.length_c   1.000
_cell.angle_alpha   90.00
_cell.angle_beta   90.00
_cell.angle_gamma   90.00
#
_symmetry.space_group_name_H-M   'P 1'
#
loop_
_entity.id
_entity.type
_entity.pdbx_description
1 polymer ?
#
loop_
_entity_poly.entity_id
_entity_poly.type
_entity_poly.pdbx_seq_one_letter_code
_entity_poly.pdbx_strand_id
1 'polypeptide(L)'
;MPNRYFKARKPFDLNPHKYDIGIVTGLKKGYEDNLFIYRLFQLPEQEYSLYYKYHLAYFLDKVPQGEREFFTFVWQIVLRRIRYLENKNPFNSSHATDTEMIEKLLRFQKYLRSIDQWHTEKTLPEIIAEQHEEIVRQKDEIAQLKNEVREAKKLETKEYIDIPEGYLLTFLDLCLKLQSTILPDNRKELVFSQTQMVWCKMIAKYFREGNEEINLETIRRYFPADKENPGKKYSVIPAQMRLFDITPSKKRTHTDK
;
A
#
# COMPACT_ATOMS: atom_id res chain seq x y z
N MET A 1 -2.25 -46.87 -1.29
CA MET A 1 -1.38 -46.18 -2.27
C MET A 1 0.02 -46.06 -1.67
N PRO A 2 1.10 -45.95 -2.46
CA PRO A 2 2.43 -45.62 -1.92
C PRO A 2 2.42 -44.19 -1.33
N ASN A 3 3.13 -43.99 -0.22
CA ASN A 3 3.23 -42.67 0.41
C ASN A 3 3.95 -41.67 -0.52
N ARG A 4 3.19 -40.70 -1.02
CA ARG A 4 3.73 -39.56 -1.77
C ARG A 4 3.84 -38.28 -0.95
N TYR A 5 3.02 -38.09 0.08
CA TYR A 5 2.88 -36.83 0.82
C TYR A 5 4.02 -36.58 1.80
N PHE A 6 4.47 -37.59 2.53
CA PHE A 6 5.41 -37.38 3.64
C PHE A 6 6.69 -38.16 3.48
N LYS A 7 7.80 -37.57 3.92
CA LYS A 7 9.11 -38.20 3.89
C LYS A 7 9.21 -39.19 5.03
N ALA A 8 9.42 -40.45 4.66
CA ALA A 8 9.51 -41.54 5.61
C ALA A 8 10.94 -41.74 6.11
N ARG A 9 11.08 -42.18 7.36
CA ARG A 9 12.32 -42.73 7.88
C ARG A 9 12.71 -43.97 7.07
N LYS A 10 13.99 -44.09 6.73
CA LYS A 10 14.54 -45.31 6.13
C LYS A 10 14.53 -46.45 7.16
N PRO A 11 14.13 -47.68 6.79
CA PRO A 11 14.18 -48.82 7.70
C PRO A 11 15.58 -48.97 8.31
N PHE A 12 15.64 -49.17 9.62
CA PHE A 12 16.86 -49.36 10.42
C PHE A 12 17.84 -48.18 10.42
N ASP A 13 17.42 -46.99 9.96
CA ASP A 13 18.24 -45.79 10.03
C ASP A 13 18.31 -45.29 11.48
N LEU A 14 19.46 -45.40 12.13
CA LEU A 14 19.67 -45.02 13.53
C LEU A 14 19.77 -43.50 13.75
N ASN A 15 19.90 -42.70 12.68
CA ASN A 15 19.97 -41.25 12.77
C ASN A 15 19.07 -40.59 11.71
N PRO A 16 17.74 -40.78 11.79
CA PRO A 16 16.82 -40.21 10.83
C PRO A 16 16.80 -38.69 10.95
N HIS A 17 16.41 -37.99 9.88
CA HIS A 17 16.14 -36.57 10.00
C HIS A 17 15.04 -36.34 11.03
N LYS A 18 15.14 -35.28 11.85
CA LYS A 18 14.19 -35.01 12.94
C LYS A 18 12.72 -34.93 12.50
N TYR A 19 12.48 -34.61 11.23
CA TYR A 19 11.16 -34.51 10.61
C TYR A 19 10.73 -35.75 9.84
N ASP A 20 11.55 -36.80 9.75
CA ASP A 20 11.12 -38.04 9.10
C ASP A 20 10.02 -38.72 9.93
N ILE A 21 8.98 -39.17 9.23
CA ILE A 21 7.85 -39.88 9.84
C ILE A 21 8.02 -41.41 9.73
N GLY A 22 7.50 -42.15 10.71
CA GLY A 22 7.62 -43.61 10.76
C GLY A 22 8.38 -44.13 11.96
N ILE A 23 8.44 -45.46 12.06
CA ILE A 23 9.09 -46.19 13.15
C ILE A 23 10.43 -46.76 12.68
N VAL A 24 11.16 -47.48 13.56
CA VAL A 24 12.47 -48.06 13.24
C VAL A 24 12.42 -49.00 12.04
N THR A 25 11.31 -49.73 11.85
CA THR A 25 11.10 -50.61 10.69
C THR A 25 10.59 -49.87 9.44
N GLY A 26 10.54 -48.54 9.47
CA GLY A 26 10.06 -47.68 8.39
C GLY A 26 8.61 -47.22 8.56
N LEU A 27 7.98 -46.88 7.44
CA LEU A 27 6.62 -46.35 7.38
C LEU A 27 5.58 -47.48 7.30
N LYS A 28 4.60 -47.48 8.21
CA LYS A 28 3.44 -48.35 8.09
C LYS A 28 2.49 -47.81 7.01
N LYS A 29 2.28 -48.59 5.95
CA LYS A 29 1.41 -48.25 4.83
C LYS A 29 -0.02 -47.94 5.33
N GLY A 30 -0.56 -46.79 4.93
CA GLY A 30 -1.91 -46.35 5.31
C GLY A 30 -2.01 -45.62 6.66
N TYR A 31 -0.89 -45.38 7.34
CA TYR A 31 -0.84 -44.64 8.61
C TYR A 31 -0.03 -43.34 8.51
N GLU A 32 0.23 -42.86 7.29
CA GLU A 32 1.13 -41.75 7.04
C GLU A 32 0.64 -40.43 7.65
N ASP A 33 -0.67 -40.19 7.56
CA ASP A 33 -1.36 -39.07 8.19
C ASP A 33 -1.24 -39.11 9.72
N ASN A 34 -1.47 -40.28 10.32
CA ASN A 34 -1.37 -40.49 11.75
C ASN A 34 0.06 -40.31 12.26
N LEU A 35 1.05 -40.77 11.50
CA LEU A 35 2.46 -40.61 11.82
C LEU A 35 2.93 -39.18 11.66
N PHE A 36 2.40 -38.44 10.68
CA PHE A 36 2.64 -37.01 10.54
C PHE A 36 2.12 -36.22 11.75
N ILE A 37 0.88 -36.49 12.17
CA ILE A 37 0.26 -35.87 13.36
C ILE A 37 0.99 -36.29 14.64
N TYR A 38 1.37 -37.56 14.77
CA TYR A 38 2.13 -38.05 15.92
C TYR A 38 3.46 -37.30 16.06
N ARG A 39 4.19 -37.11 14.95
CA ARG A 39 5.43 -36.34 14.95
C ARG A 39 5.17 -34.87 15.30
N LEU A 40 4.11 -34.26 14.77
CA LEU A 40 3.73 -32.88 15.10
C LEU A 40 3.58 -32.67 16.61
N PHE A 41 3.00 -33.62 17.35
CA PHE A 41 2.83 -33.52 18.81
C PHE A 41 4.13 -33.50 19.62
N GLN A 42 5.23 -33.96 19.01
CA GLN A 42 6.57 -33.99 19.62
C GLN A 42 7.37 -32.72 19.33
N LEU A 43 6.90 -31.87 18.42
CA LEU A 43 7.62 -30.68 17.98
C LEU A 43 7.15 -29.44 18.76
N PRO A 44 8.06 -28.51 19.06
CA PRO A 44 7.68 -27.19 19.57
C PRO A 44 7.09 -26.34 18.43
N GLU A 45 6.26 -25.36 18.79
CA GLU A 45 5.51 -24.53 17.83
C GLU A 45 6.41 -23.79 16.83
N GLN A 46 7.63 -23.39 17.25
CA GLN A 46 8.62 -22.72 16.41
C GLN A 46 9.08 -23.60 15.23
N GLU A 47 8.94 -24.93 15.33
CA GLU A 47 9.36 -25.87 14.30
C GLU A 47 8.25 -26.24 13.30
N TYR A 48 7.01 -25.81 13.53
CA TYR A 48 5.88 -26.15 12.67
C TYR A 48 6.10 -25.77 11.20
N SER A 49 6.65 -24.57 10.97
CA SER A 49 6.94 -24.08 9.61
C SER A 49 8.02 -24.90 8.90
N LEU A 50 9.08 -25.26 9.63
CA LEU A 50 10.17 -26.06 9.10
C LEU A 50 9.70 -27.50 8.80
N TYR A 51 8.90 -28.07 9.69
CA TYR A 51 8.31 -29.39 9.53
C TYR A 51 7.37 -29.47 8.33
N TYR A 52 6.49 -28.49 8.17
CA TYR A 52 5.61 -28.38 7.00
C TYR A 52 6.41 -28.27 5.70
N LYS A 53 7.36 -27.32 5.64
CA LYS A 53 8.20 -27.08 4.44
C LYS A 53 9.05 -28.30 4.07
N TYR A 54 9.55 -29.04 5.05
CA TYR A 54 10.32 -30.27 4.83
C TYR A 54 9.51 -31.31 4.05
N HIS A 55 8.26 -31.51 4.45
CA HIS A 55 7.37 -32.44 3.78
C HIS A 55 6.82 -31.92 2.46
N LEU A 56 6.54 -30.61 2.36
CA LEU A 56 6.18 -29.98 1.11
C LEU A 56 7.29 -30.17 0.06
N ALA A 57 8.55 -29.91 0.41
CA ALA A 57 9.68 -30.09 -0.51
C ALA A 57 9.79 -31.54 -1.02
N TYR A 58 9.63 -32.51 -0.12
CA TYR A 58 9.61 -33.93 -0.50
C TYR A 58 8.42 -34.29 -1.43
N PHE A 59 7.25 -33.69 -1.21
CA PHE A 59 6.10 -33.91 -2.07
C PHE A 59 6.30 -33.30 -3.46
N LEU A 60 6.82 -32.06 -3.52
CA LEU A 60 7.05 -31.33 -4.77
C LEU A 60 8.13 -31.97 -5.66
N ASP A 61 9.10 -32.67 -5.07
CA ASP A 61 10.08 -33.50 -5.81
C ASP A 61 9.40 -34.57 -6.69
N LYS A 62 8.20 -35.02 -6.29
CA LYS A 62 7.43 -36.06 -6.99
C LYS A 62 6.24 -35.51 -7.76
N VAL A 63 5.67 -34.42 -7.27
CA VAL A 63 4.49 -33.75 -7.84
C VAL A 63 4.81 -32.26 -7.97
N PRO A 64 5.54 -31.87 -9.05
CA PRO A 64 5.78 -30.47 -9.34
C PRO A 64 4.46 -29.70 -9.42
N GLN A 65 4.42 -28.47 -8.92
CA GLN A 65 3.22 -27.62 -8.89
C GLN A 65 2.07 -28.18 -8.03
N GLY A 66 2.37 -29.09 -7.11
CA GLY A 66 1.41 -29.73 -6.22
C GLY A 66 1.13 -28.98 -4.90
N GLU A 67 1.56 -27.73 -4.74
CA GLU A 67 1.50 -26.99 -3.47
C GLU A 67 0.09 -26.94 -2.89
N ARG A 68 -0.91 -26.63 -3.73
CA ARG A 68 -2.33 -26.59 -3.33
C ARG A 68 -2.83 -27.95 -2.88
N GLU A 69 -2.46 -29.01 -3.59
CA GLU A 69 -2.85 -30.38 -3.22
C GLU A 69 -2.27 -30.75 -1.86
N PHE A 70 -0.97 -30.49 -1.66
CA PHE A 70 -0.30 -30.77 -0.40
C PHE A 70 -0.92 -29.98 0.76
N PHE A 71 -1.11 -28.66 0.58
CA PHE A 71 -1.75 -27.82 1.58
C PHE A 71 -3.15 -28.33 1.94
N THR A 72 -3.96 -28.64 0.94
CA THR A 72 -5.33 -29.14 1.14
C THR A 72 -5.32 -30.47 1.90
N PHE A 73 -4.41 -31.38 1.55
CA PHE A 73 -4.27 -32.65 2.25
C PHE A 73 -3.88 -32.46 3.72
N VAL A 74 -2.86 -31.65 3.99
CA VAL A 74 -2.41 -31.34 5.37
C VAL A 74 -3.51 -30.66 6.19
N TRP A 75 -4.23 -29.71 5.60
CA TRP A 75 -5.38 -29.06 6.23
C TRP A 75 -6.45 -30.07 6.64
N GLN A 76 -6.81 -30.98 5.73
CA GLN A 76 -7.84 -31.99 5.98
C GLN A 76 -7.46 -32.99 7.07
N ILE A 77 -6.21 -33.45 7.14
CA ILE A 77 -5.79 -34.38 8.20
C ILE A 77 -5.81 -33.72 9.58
N VAL A 78 -5.44 -32.44 9.68
CA VAL A 78 -5.49 -31.67 10.93
C VAL A 78 -6.93 -31.48 11.36
N LEU A 79 -7.80 -31.04 10.44
CA LEU A 79 -9.23 -30.83 10.70
C LEU A 79 -9.92 -32.12 11.14
N ARG A 80 -9.66 -33.24 10.45
CA ARG A 80 -10.22 -34.56 10.82
C ARG A 80 -9.76 -34.98 12.21
N ARG A 81 -8.49 -34.74 12.56
CA ARG A 81 -7.98 -35.09 13.89
C ARG A 81 -8.61 -34.24 14.99
N ILE A 82 -8.77 -32.93 14.79
CA ILE A 82 -9.46 -32.04 15.73
C ILE A 82 -10.88 -32.58 15.98
N ARG A 83 -11.66 -32.78 14.92
CA ARG A 83 -13.04 -33.32 15.02
C ARG A 83 -13.08 -34.68 15.71
N TYR A 84 -12.12 -35.56 15.44
CA TYR A 84 -12.06 -36.86 16.11
C TYR A 84 -11.88 -36.73 17.62
N LEU A 85 -10.98 -35.84 18.07
CA LEU A 85 -10.72 -35.60 19.49
C LEU A 85 -11.90 -34.87 20.17
N GLU A 86 -12.53 -33.91 19.50
CA GLU A 86 -13.70 -33.19 20.01
C GLU A 86 -14.92 -34.09 20.21
N ASN A 87 -15.10 -35.10 19.34
CA ASN A 87 -16.22 -36.04 19.42
C ASN A 87 -15.96 -37.25 20.33
N LYS A 88 -14.77 -37.36 20.94
CA LYS A 88 -14.51 -38.40 21.95
C LYS A 88 -15.34 -38.11 23.21
N ASN A 89 -15.75 -39.17 23.90
CA ASN A 89 -16.41 -39.05 25.19
C ASN A 89 -15.52 -38.25 26.18
N PRO A 90 -15.99 -37.11 26.72
CA PRO A 90 -15.19 -36.26 27.61
C PRO A 90 -14.88 -36.90 28.97
N PHE A 91 -15.57 -37.97 29.37
CA PHE A 91 -15.33 -38.70 30.62
C PHE A 91 -14.35 -39.85 30.49
N ASN A 92 -13.57 -39.89 29.41
CA ASN A 92 -12.54 -40.90 29.21
C ASN A 92 -11.27 -40.56 30.02
N SER A 93 -10.45 -41.57 30.33
CA SER A 93 -9.20 -41.40 31.08
C SER A 93 -8.11 -40.63 30.33
N SER A 94 -8.25 -40.41 29.02
CA SER A 94 -7.32 -39.66 28.18
C SER A 94 -7.73 -38.20 27.95
N HIS A 95 -8.78 -37.70 28.60
CA HIS A 95 -9.36 -36.39 28.28
C HIS A 95 -8.35 -35.24 28.38
N ALA A 96 -7.54 -35.20 29.45
CA ALA A 96 -6.52 -34.17 29.62
C ALA A 96 -5.49 -34.17 28.47
N THR A 97 -5.08 -35.36 28.02
CA THR A 97 -4.17 -35.53 26.88
C THR A 97 -4.83 -35.15 25.56
N ASP A 98 -6.10 -35.51 25.37
CA ASP A 98 -6.87 -35.15 24.18
C ASP A 98 -7.00 -33.62 24.06
N THR A 99 -7.20 -32.90 25.18
CA THR A 99 -7.22 -31.43 25.22
C THR A 99 -5.88 -30.81 24.83
N GLU A 100 -4.75 -31.30 25.37
CA GLU A 100 -3.42 -30.82 24.99
C GLU A 100 -3.14 -31.04 23.48
N MET A 101 -3.57 -32.20 22.95
CA MET A 101 -3.46 -32.50 21.52
C MET A 101 -4.29 -31.54 20.67
N ILE A 102 -5.53 -31.21 21.09
CA ILE A 102 -6.37 -30.21 20.41
C ILE A 102 -5.66 -28.85 20.38
N GLU A 103 -5.12 -28.39 21.51
CA GLU A 103 -4.39 -27.11 21.55
C GLU A 103 -3.20 -27.06 20.59
N LYS A 104 -2.42 -28.14 20.53
CA LYS A 104 -1.30 -28.25 19.57
C LYS A 104 -1.78 -28.21 18.12
N LEU A 105 -2.88 -28.88 17.80
CA LEU A 105 -3.48 -28.87 16.45
C LEU A 105 -4.04 -27.49 16.08
N LEU A 106 -4.68 -26.79 17.02
CA LEU A 106 -5.19 -25.43 16.78
C LEU A 106 -4.06 -24.43 16.53
N ARG A 107 -2.93 -24.55 17.24
CA ARG A 107 -1.72 -23.75 16.96
C ARG A 107 -1.13 -24.07 15.58
N PHE A 108 -1.09 -25.35 15.21
CA PHE A 108 -0.62 -25.72 13.87
C PHE A 108 -1.59 -25.25 12.77
N GLN A 109 -2.91 -25.33 13.01
CA GLN A 109 -3.93 -24.81 12.11
C GLN A 109 -3.82 -23.29 11.95
N LYS A 110 -3.52 -22.55 13.02
CA LYS A 110 -3.22 -21.10 12.96
C LYS A 110 -2.02 -20.81 12.05
N TYR A 111 -0.97 -21.64 12.11
CA TYR A 111 0.13 -21.55 11.17
C TYR A 111 -0.32 -21.86 9.73
N LEU A 112 -1.12 -22.90 9.50
CA LEU A 112 -1.63 -23.21 8.16
C LEU A 112 -2.46 -22.07 7.58
N ARG A 113 -3.31 -21.42 8.39
CA ARG A 113 -4.09 -20.24 7.98
C ARG A 113 -3.20 -19.09 7.52
N SER A 114 -2.06 -18.86 8.18
CA SER A 114 -1.17 -17.75 7.83
C SER A 114 -0.43 -17.94 6.52
N ILE A 115 -0.41 -19.17 5.97
CA ILE A 115 0.19 -19.49 4.68
C ILE A 115 -0.85 -19.89 3.62
N ASP A 116 -2.14 -19.90 3.95
CA ASP A 116 -3.21 -20.31 3.04
C ASP A 116 -3.47 -19.22 1.98
N GLN A 117 -3.06 -19.51 0.75
CA GLN A 117 -3.31 -18.64 -0.41
C GLN A 117 -4.54 -19.10 -1.20
N TRP A 118 -5.19 -20.19 -0.79
CA TRP A 118 -6.26 -20.86 -1.56
C TRP A 118 -7.62 -20.81 -0.87
N HIS A 119 -7.74 -20.12 0.27
CA HIS A 119 -8.96 -20.02 1.05
C HIS A 119 -9.56 -21.39 1.39
N THR A 120 -8.71 -22.36 1.70
CA THR A 120 -9.06 -23.77 1.94
C THR A 120 -9.98 -23.94 3.16
N GLU A 121 -10.00 -22.96 4.05
CA GLU A 121 -10.90 -22.90 5.20
C GLU A 121 -12.30 -22.38 4.87
N LYS A 122 -12.40 -21.42 3.93
CA LYS A 122 -13.63 -20.67 3.71
C LYS A 122 -14.53 -21.43 2.75
N THR A 123 -15.81 -21.45 3.06
CA THR A 123 -16.82 -21.91 2.13
C THR A 123 -16.94 -20.90 0.99
N LEU A 124 -17.32 -21.36 -0.21
CA LEU A 124 -17.52 -20.48 -1.36
C LEU A 124 -18.46 -19.30 -1.06
N PRO A 125 -19.56 -19.46 -0.28
CA PRO A 125 -20.40 -18.33 0.15
C PRO A 125 -19.68 -17.28 1.01
N GLU A 126 -18.80 -17.70 1.93
CA GLU A 126 -18.03 -16.75 2.77
C GLU A 126 -17.05 -15.94 1.92
N ILE A 127 -16.39 -16.58 0.95
CA ILE A 127 -15.51 -15.88 -0.01
C ILE A 127 -16.32 -14.86 -0.84
N ILE A 128 -17.50 -15.26 -1.33
CA ILE A 128 -18.37 -14.38 -2.13
C ILE A 128 -18.86 -13.20 -1.29
N ALA A 129 -19.25 -13.42 -0.02
CA ALA A 129 -19.73 -12.36 0.86
C ALA A 129 -18.63 -11.31 1.13
N GLU A 130 -17.42 -11.76 1.50
CA GLU A 130 -16.28 -10.85 1.73
C GLU A 130 -15.90 -10.07 0.48
N GLN A 131 -15.85 -10.73 -0.68
CA GLN A 131 -15.57 -10.05 -1.95
C GLN A 131 -16.66 -9.04 -2.29
N HIS A 132 -17.93 -9.34 -2.00
CA HIS A 132 -19.03 -8.41 -2.23
C HIS A 132 -18.94 -7.18 -1.33
N GLU A 133 -18.63 -7.36 -0.05
CA GLU A 133 -18.39 -6.26 0.89
C GLU A 133 -17.23 -5.37 0.43
N GLU A 134 -16.14 -5.96 -0.03
CA GLU A 134 -14.99 -5.21 -0.57
C GLU A 134 -15.36 -4.43 -1.84
N ILE A 135 -16.14 -5.02 -2.74
CA ILE A 135 -16.64 -4.35 -3.94
C ILE A 135 -17.52 -3.15 -3.57
N VAL A 136 -18.41 -3.29 -2.58
CA VAL A 136 -19.28 -2.19 -2.12
C VAL A 136 -18.42 -1.07 -1.53
N ARG A 137 -17.50 -1.40 -0.62
CA ARG A 137 -16.58 -0.43 0.00
C ARG A 137 -15.78 0.35 -1.05
N GLN A 138 -15.20 -0.36 -2.02
CA GLN A 138 -14.42 0.27 -3.10
C GLN A 138 -15.29 1.17 -3.99
N LYS A 139 -16.54 0.78 -4.27
CA LYS A 139 -17.46 1.61 -5.06
C LYS A 139 -17.81 2.90 -4.33
N ASP A 140 -18.03 2.84 -3.02
CA ASP A 140 -18.33 4.02 -2.21
C ASP A 140 -17.13 4.98 -2.15
N GLU A 141 -15.93 4.44 -1.96
CA GLU A 141 -14.69 5.23 -1.99
C GLU A 141 -14.47 5.90 -3.36
N ILE A 142 -14.69 5.18 -4.46
CA ILE A 142 -14.62 5.75 -5.81
C ILE A 142 -15.65 6.87 -5.99
N ALA A 143 -16.87 6.70 -5.48
CA ALA A 143 -17.91 7.72 -5.57
C ALA A 143 -17.52 8.98 -4.80
N GLN A 144 -17.00 8.82 -3.58
CA GLN A 144 -16.51 9.92 -2.76
C GLN A 144 -15.35 10.66 -3.44
N LEU A 145 -14.31 9.95 -3.86
CA LEU A 145 -13.14 10.54 -4.52
C LEU A 145 -13.51 11.27 -5.81
N LYS A 146 -14.46 10.74 -6.59
CA LYS A 146 -14.97 11.43 -7.79
C LYS A 146 -15.67 12.74 -7.43
N ASN A 147 -16.39 12.79 -6.31
CA ASN A 147 -17.04 14.00 -5.85
C ASN A 147 -16.02 15.04 -5.36
N GLU A 148 -15.02 14.62 -4.58
CA GLU A 148 -13.92 15.48 -4.13
C GLU A 148 -13.16 16.10 -5.30
N VAL A 149 -12.84 15.29 -6.32
CA VAL A 149 -12.20 15.78 -7.56
C VAL A 149 -13.11 16.77 -8.29
N ARG A 150 -14.42 16.52 -8.36
CA ARG A 150 -15.37 17.44 -9.01
C ARG A 150 -15.40 18.79 -8.30
N GLU A 151 -15.50 18.80 -6.97
CA GLU A 151 -15.52 20.04 -6.19
C GLU A 151 -14.18 20.78 -6.27
N ALA A 152 -13.05 20.08 -6.19
CA ALA A 152 -11.72 20.68 -6.36
C ALA A 152 -11.54 21.33 -7.75
N LYS A 153 -12.18 20.78 -8.78
CA LYS A 153 -12.10 21.27 -10.16
C LYS A 153 -13.11 22.35 -10.51
N LYS A 154 -14.04 22.70 -9.61
CA LYS A 154 -15.14 23.65 -9.89
C LYS A 154 -14.67 25.04 -10.31
N LEU A 155 -13.51 25.47 -9.80
CA LEU A 155 -12.88 26.76 -10.12
C LEU A 155 -11.75 26.63 -11.14
N GLU A 156 -11.51 25.43 -11.69
CA GLU A 156 -10.52 25.25 -12.74
C GLU A 156 -11.11 25.67 -14.08
N THR A 157 -10.40 26.57 -14.78
CA THR A 157 -10.66 26.87 -16.19
C THR A 157 -9.73 26.03 -17.06
N LYS A 158 -10.21 25.62 -18.25
CA LYS A 158 -9.38 25.00 -19.29
C LYS A 158 -8.66 26.03 -20.16
N GLU A 159 -9.08 27.28 -20.09
CA GLU A 159 -8.51 28.37 -20.86
C GLU A 159 -7.33 29.00 -20.11
N TYR A 160 -6.41 29.57 -20.88
CA TYR A 160 -5.21 30.20 -20.37
C TYR A 160 -5.13 31.64 -20.85
N ILE A 161 -4.43 32.48 -20.08
CA ILE A 161 -4.07 33.83 -20.50
C ILE A 161 -2.73 33.73 -21.24
N ASP A 162 -2.73 34.03 -22.54
CA ASP A 162 -1.52 33.99 -23.35
C ASP A 162 -0.73 35.30 -23.25
N ILE A 163 0.55 35.19 -22.91
CA ILE A 163 1.52 36.27 -22.94
C ILE A 163 2.18 36.23 -24.31
N PRO A 164 2.28 37.35 -25.04
CA PRO A 164 2.99 37.38 -26.31
C PRO A 164 4.42 36.86 -26.19
N GLU A 165 4.89 36.13 -27.21
CA GLU A 165 6.22 35.52 -27.23
C GLU A 165 7.33 36.54 -26.94
N GLY A 166 8.22 36.23 -26.00
CA GLY A 166 9.32 37.09 -25.58
C GLY A 166 8.97 38.11 -24.50
N TYR A 167 7.70 38.18 -24.06
CA TYR A 167 7.25 39.13 -23.04
C TYR A 167 7.01 38.51 -21.66
N LEU A 168 7.35 37.23 -21.45
CA LEU A 168 7.21 36.60 -20.13
C LEU A 168 7.92 37.40 -19.02
N LEU A 169 9.17 37.79 -19.23
CA LEU A 169 9.93 38.55 -18.22
C LEU A 169 9.33 39.93 -17.94
N THR A 170 8.76 40.58 -18.95
CA THR A 170 8.03 41.85 -18.78
C THR A 170 6.79 41.66 -17.91
N PHE A 171 6.06 40.56 -18.10
CA PHE A 171 4.92 40.22 -17.24
C PHE A 171 5.36 39.89 -15.81
N LEU A 172 6.45 39.13 -15.63
CA LEU A 172 6.98 38.83 -14.29
C LEU A 172 7.41 40.10 -13.54
N ASP A 173 7.97 41.09 -14.24
CA ASP A 173 8.32 42.40 -13.67
C ASP A 173 7.09 43.12 -13.13
N LEU A 174 5.98 43.12 -13.87
CA LEU A 174 4.70 43.65 -13.42
C LEU A 174 4.19 42.92 -12.17
N CYS A 175 4.27 41.58 -12.11
CA CYS A 175 3.90 40.83 -10.92
C CYS A 175 4.75 41.22 -9.69
N LEU A 176 6.06 41.40 -9.85
CA LEU A 176 6.95 41.85 -8.76
C LEU A 176 6.64 43.28 -8.32
N LYS A 177 6.32 44.16 -9.26
CA LYS A 177 5.88 45.54 -8.98
C LYS A 177 4.56 45.59 -8.25
N LEU A 178 3.59 44.74 -8.60
CA LEU A 178 2.32 44.60 -7.88
C LEU A 178 2.55 44.25 -6.41
N GLN A 179 3.44 43.28 -6.14
CA GLN A 179 3.79 42.92 -4.76
C GLN A 179 4.46 44.05 -3.98
N SER A 180 5.22 44.90 -4.65
CA SER A 180 5.96 46.00 -4.03
C SER A 180 5.13 47.29 -3.92
N THR A 181 3.91 47.28 -4.46
CA THR A 181 3.02 48.44 -4.45
C THR A 181 2.35 48.57 -3.07
N ILE A 182 2.45 49.74 -2.46
CA ILE A 182 1.84 50.06 -1.16
C ILE A 182 0.56 50.87 -1.40
N LEU A 183 -0.47 50.61 -0.60
CA LEU A 183 -1.71 51.40 -0.63
C LEU A 183 -1.44 52.87 -0.28
N PRO A 184 -2.30 53.81 -0.74
CA PRO A 184 -2.10 55.26 -0.52
C PRO A 184 -2.07 55.71 0.95
N ASP A 185 -2.51 54.85 1.88
CA ASP A 185 -2.45 55.10 3.32
C ASP A 185 -1.10 54.69 3.96
N ASN A 186 -0.16 54.18 3.14
CA ASN A 186 1.16 53.69 3.52
C ASN A 186 1.17 52.61 4.60
N ARG A 187 0.06 51.89 4.80
CA ARG A 187 -0.04 50.90 5.89
C ARG A 187 0.05 49.45 5.44
N LYS A 188 -0.32 49.16 4.19
CA LYS A 188 -0.38 47.78 3.68
C LYS A 188 0.01 47.71 2.21
N GLU A 189 0.59 46.57 1.83
CA GLU A 189 0.80 46.19 0.44
C GLU A 189 -0.55 46.04 -0.28
N LEU A 190 -0.57 46.32 -1.59
CA LEU A 190 -1.75 46.12 -2.43
C LEU A 190 -2.13 44.63 -2.49
N VAL A 191 -1.12 43.75 -2.61
CA VAL A 191 -1.27 42.30 -2.65
C VAL A 191 -0.15 41.65 -1.83
N PHE A 192 -0.50 40.66 -1.01
CA PHE A 192 0.45 39.90 -0.19
C PHE A 192 0.20 38.40 -0.34
N SER A 193 1.27 37.62 -0.27
CA SER A 193 1.23 36.15 -0.23
C SER A 193 2.21 35.65 0.82
N GLN A 194 1.80 34.68 1.65
CA GLN A 194 2.68 34.08 2.66
C GLN A 194 3.95 33.47 2.06
N THR A 195 3.87 32.91 0.85
CA THR A 195 5.03 32.36 0.13
C THR A 195 5.00 32.80 -1.32
N GLN A 196 6.18 33.04 -1.89
CA GLN A 196 6.33 33.38 -3.31
C GLN A 196 5.93 32.22 -4.24
N MET A 197 5.85 30.99 -3.73
CA MET A 197 5.37 29.82 -4.47
C MET A 197 3.92 30.00 -4.97
N VAL A 198 3.11 30.81 -4.28
CA VAL A 198 1.73 31.11 -4.71
C VAL A 198 1.74 31.79 -6.08
N TRP A 199 2.59 32.81 -6.26
CA TRP A 199 2.78 33.49 -7.53
C TRP A 199 3.30 32.54 -8.62
N CYS A 200 4.33 31.74 -8.29
CA CYS A 200 4.88 30.77 -9.25
C CYS A 200 3.81 29.80 -9.76
N LYS A 201 3.00 29.23 -8.86
CA LYS A 201 1.93 28.28 -9.21
C LYS A 201 0.81 28.95 -9.99
N MET A 202 0.41 30.16 -9.60
CA MET A 202 -0.63 30.92 -10.30
C MET A 202 -0.21 31.19 -11.75
N ILE A 203 1.01 31.69 -11.95
CA ILE A 203 1.54 32.02 -13.28
C ILE A 203 1.66 30.74 -14.13
N ALA A 204 2.32 29.70 -13.62
CA ALA A 204 2.50 28.44 -14.37
C ALA A 204 1.18 27.73 -14.71
N LYS A 205 0.16 27.86 -13.84
CA LYS A 205 -1.15 27.20 -14.01
C LYS A 205 -2.04 27.93 -15.01
N TYR A 206 -2.08 29.26 -14.97
CA TYR A 206 -3.09 30.04 -15.70
C TYR A 206 -2.54 30.84 -16.88
N PHE A 207 -1.22 30.94 -17.03
CA PHE A 207 -0.58 31.70 -18.12
C PHE A 207 0.21 30.78 -19.07
N ARG A 208 0.35 31.25 -20.31
CA ARG A 208 1.17 30.68 -21.38
C ARG A 208 2.04 31.78 -21.98
N GLU A 209 3.12 31.42 -22.65
CA GLU A 209 3.92 32.35 -23.46
C GLU A 209 3.91 31.86 -24.90
N GLY A 210 3.34 32.64 -25.83
CA GLY A 210 3.21 32.23 -27.23
C GLY A 210 2.44 30.92 -27.42
N ASN A 211 1.43 30.67 -26.58
CA ASN A 211 0.66 29.43 -26.42
C ASN A 211 1.43 28.23 -25.84
N GLU A 212 2.68 28.41 -25.43
CA GLU A 212 3.49 27.35 -24.81
C GLU A 212 3.40 27.36 -23.28
N GLU A 213 3.56 26.18 -22.68
CA GLU A 213 3.54 26.04 -21.22
C GLU A 213 4.73 26.72 -20.55
N ILE A 214 4.45 27.58 -19.58
CA ILE A 214 5.52 28.22 -18.80
C ILE A 214 6.02 27.26 -17.73
N ASN A 215 7.30 26.92 -17.79
CA ASN A 215 7.94 26.04 -16.81
C ASN A 215 8.00 26.70 -15.42
N LEU A 216 7.49 26.00 -14.40
CA LEU A 216 7.49 26.47 -13.00
C LEU A 216 8.90 26.79 -12.47
N GLU A 217 9.91 26.01 -12.83
CA GLU A 217 11.30 26.24 -12.43
C GLU A 217 11.90 27.49 -13.06
N THR A 218 11.44 27.87 -14.26
CA THR A 218 11.83 29.14 -14.90
C THR A 218 11.29 30.32 -14.09
N ILE A 219 10.00 30.27 -13.70
CA ILE A 219 9.38 31.33 -12.90
C ILE A 219 10.05 31.42 -11.52
N ARG A 220 10.30 30.28 -10.85
CA ARG A 220 10.91 30.23 -9.51
C ARG A 220 12.24 31.01 -9.38
N ARG A 221 13.01 31.13 -10.46
CA ARG A 221 14.26 31.91 -10.46
C ARG A 221 14.04 33.40 -10.17
N TYR A 222 12.87 33.94 -10.48
CA TYR A 222 12.55 35.36 -10.30
C TYR A 222 11.77 35.65 -9.01
N PHE A 223 11.27 34.61 -8.35
CA PHE A 223 10.45 34.69 -7.14
C PHE A 223 11.12 33.93 -5.98
N PRO A 224 12.18 34.49 -5.38
CA PRO A 224 12.95 33.81 -4.34
C PRO A 224 12.14 33.67 -3.05
N ALA A 225 12.40 32.61 -2.28
CA ALA A 225 11.68 32.36 -1.02
C ALA A 225 11.98 33.44 0.04
N ASP A 226 13.21 33.94 0.05
CA ASP A 226 13.68 35.05 0.87
C ASP A 226 14.19 36.16 -0.06
N LYS A 227 13.62 37.37 0.06
CA LYS A 227 14.02 38.52 -0.78
C LYS A 227 15.35 39.14 -0.31
N GLU A 228 15.67 39.04 0.97
CA GLU A 228 16.91 39.57 1.56
C GLU A 228 18.11 38.65 1.28
N ASN A 229 17.85 37.34 1.22
CA ASN A 229 18.85 36.33 0.85
C ASN A 229 18.34 35.38 -0.24
N PRO A 230 18.30 35.83 -1.51
CA PRO A 230 17.61 35.12 -2.58
C PRO A 230 18.36 33.89 -3.11
N GLY A 231 19.59 33.66 -2.66
CA GLY A 231 20.39 32.49 -3.01
C GLY A 231 20.92 32.47 -4.45
N LYS A 232 21.71 31.43 -4.78
CA LYS A 232 22.48 31.36 -6.03
C LYS A 232 21.65 31.14 -7.30
N LYS A 233 20.42 30.66 -7.17
CA LYS A 233 19.53 30.35 -8.31
C LYS A 233 18.61 31.53 -8.68
N TYR A 234 18.66 32.61 -7.91
CA TYR A 234 17.88 33.81 -8.18
C TYR A 234 18.41 34.54 -9.41
N SER A 235 17.50 35.10 -10.19
CA SER A 235 17.78 35.89 -11.37
C SER A 235 17.01 37.21 -11.28
N VAL A 236 17.71 38.30 -11.57
CA VAL A 236 17.11 39.63 -11.66
C VAL A 236 16.57 39.83 -13.07
N ILE A 237 15.38 40.43 -13.20
CA ILE A 237 14.82 40.75 -14.51
C ILE A 237 15.69 41.85 -15.16
N PRO A 238 16.22 41.65 -16.38
CA PRO A 238 17.04 42.64 -17.08
C PRO A 238 16.30 43.96 -17.29
N ALA A 239 17.01 45.09 -17.22
CA ALA A 239 16.41 46.43 -17.35
C ALA A 239 15.63 46.62 -18.66
N GLN A 240 16.12 46.03 -19.76
CA GLN A 240 15.46 46.07 -21.08
C GLN A 240 14.07 45.40 -21.13
N MET A 241 13.75 44.54 -20.15
CA MET A 241 12.44 43.89 -20.04
C MET A 241 11.50 44.61 -19.05
N ARG A 242 11.96 45.66 -18.36
CA ARG A 242 11.15 46.42 -17.39
C ARG A 242 10.42 47.56 -18.09
N LEU A 243 9.44 47.22 -18.93
CA LEU A 243 8.82 48.16 -19.87
C LEU A 243 7.69 49.03 -19.29
N PHE A 244 7.12 48.64 -18.14
CA PHE A 244 5.92 49.29 -17.58
C PHE A 244 6.10 49.62 -16.11
N ASP A 245 5.55 50.74 -15.64
CA ASP A 245 5.54 51.12 -14.23
C ASP A 245 4.12 51.27 -13.67
N ILE A 246 3.99 51.05 -12.35
CA ILE A 246 2.74 51.20 -11.60
C ILE A 246 2.82 52.49 -10.79
N THR A 247 2.09 53.51 -11.22
CA THR A 247 2.07 54.83 -10.56
C THR A 247 0.70 55.11 -9.92
N PRO A 248 0.64 55.60 -8.67
CA PRO A 248 -0.62 56.03 -8.06
C PRO A 248 -1.28 57.16 -8.87
N SER A 249 -2.56 57.02 -9.18
CA SER A 249 -3.34 58.10 -9.76
C SER A 249 -3.85 59.05 -8.67
N LYS A 250 -4.11 60.32 -9.03
CA LYS A 250 -4.76 61.27 -8.11
C LYS A 250 -6.13 60.71 -7.72
N LYS A 251 -6.36 60.55 -6.41
CA LYS A 251 -7.63 60.09 -5.84
C LYS A 251 -8.76 60.94 -6.43
N ARG A 252 -9.65 60.35 -7.23
CA ARG A 252 -10.87 61.04 -7.66
C ARG A 252 -11.71 61.23 -6.40
N THR A 253 -11.76 62.44 -5.87
CA THR A 253 -12.77 62.82 -4.89
C THR A 253 -14.11 62.66 -5.57
N HIS A 254 -14.88 61.65 -5.16
CA HIS A 254 -16.31 61.61 -5.42
C HIS A 254 -16.90 62.87 -4.77
N THR A 255 -17.01 63.95 -5.54
CA THR A 255 -17.99 64.99 -5.28
C THR A 255 -19.31 64.41 -5.75
N ASP A 256 -20.08 63.90 -4.79
CA ASP A 256 -21.48 63.52 -4.99
C ASP A 256 -22.23 64.69 -5.65
N LYS A 257 -22.96 64.36 -6.71
CA LYS A 257 -24.09 65.12 -7.24
C LYS A 257 -25.31 64.23 -7.20
#